data_AF-A0ABD7S389-F1
#
_entry.id   AF-A0ABD7S389-F1
#
_cell.length_a   1.000
_cell.length_b   1.000
_cell.length_c   1.000
_cell.angle_alpha   90.00
_cell.angle_beta   90.00
_cell.angle_gamma   90.00
#
_symmetry.space_group_name_H-M   'P 1'
#
loop_
_entity.id
_entity.type
_entity.pdbx_description
1 polymer ?
#
loop_
_entity_poly.entity_id
_entity_poly.type
_entity_poly.pdbx_seq_one_letter_code
_entity_poly.pdbx_strand_id
1 'polypeptide(L)'
;MKRFVLLDTAPIPGTNGALNLFEYGEDFVIKVAGGDGGQLMNTRMHGSEDALAAIPCKQIAGRPQARVLIGGLGMGFTLASALQHLGADAEVAVAELVPGVVEWNRGPLGAKAGYPLNDPRALIIQEDVAKVLQAAAQRYDAIMLDVDNGPEGLTQKGNDWLYSMDGLRQCANALRPKGMLAVWSSSADHAFSEKVRKAGFRGEAVQVYAHGNRGTRHTIWIAQKV
;
A
#
# COMPACT_ATOMS: atom_id res chain seq x y z
N MET A 1 19.82 -16.75 20.29
CA MET A 1 19.72 -15.33 19.86
C MET A 1 19.15 -15.33 18.45
N LYS A 2 17.96 -14.74 18.22
CA LYS A 2 17.36 -14.68 16.87
C LYS A 2 18.31 -13.89 15.95
N ARG A 3 18.63 -14.44 14.78
CA ARG A 3 19.51 -13.82 13.78
C ARG A 3 18.70 -13.57 12.52
N PHE A 4 19.06 -12.52 11.80
CA PHE A 4 18.56 -12.30 10.45
C PHE A 4 19.20 -13.32 9.51
N VAL A 5 18.38 -14.07 8.79
CA VAL A 5 18.82 -14.98 7.72
C VAL A 5 18.30 -14.40 6.41
N LEU A 6 19.20 -14.08 5.47
CA LEU A 6 18.79 -13.62 4.14
C LEU A 6 18.18 -14.81 3.39
N LEU A 7 16.94 -14.66 2.95
CA LEU A 7 16.24 -15.68 2.16
C LEU A 7 16.36 -15.42 0.67
N ASP A 8 16.19 -14.16 0.26
CA ASP A 8 16.20 -13.79 -1.15
C ASP A 8 16.52 -12.30 -1.35
N THR A 9 16.94 -11.97 -2.57
CA THR A 9 17.23 -10.61 -3.04
C THR A 9 16.52 -10.37 -4.37
N ALA A 10 15.64 -9.37 -4.41
CA ALA A 10 14.87 -8.99 -5.58
C ALA A 10 15.32 -7.63 -6.15
N PRO A 11 15.80 -7.54 -7.41
CA PRO A 11 16.19 -6.27 -8.01
C PRO A 11 14.98 -5.34 -8.18
N ILE A 12 15.17 -4.05 -7.92
CA ILE A 12 14.13 -3.02 -8.14
C ILE A 12 14.23 -2.55 -9.60
N PRO A 13 13.22 -2.81 -10.45
CA PRO A 13 13.26 -2.43 -11.85
C PRO A 13 13.56 -0.95 -12.07
N GLY A 14 14.38 -0.64 -13.08
CA GLY A 14 14.75 0.74 -13.42
C GLY A 14 15.77 1.39 -12.48
N THR A 15 16.31 0.65 -11.51
CA THR A 15 17.33 1.15 -10.58
C THR A 15 18.51 0.18 -10.47
N ASN A 16 19.59 0.61 -9.81
CA ASN A 16 20.69 -0.29 -9.39
C ASN A 16 20.46 -0.88 -7.98
N GLY A 17 19.27 -0.66 -7.41
CA GLY A 17 18.90 -1.12 -6.07
C GLY A 17 18.20 -2.48 -6.08
N ALA A 18 18.09 -3.07 -4.89
CA ALA A 18 17.37 -4.32 -4.67
C ALA A 18 16.68 -4.31 -3.30
N LEU A 19 15.69 -5.18 -3.13
CA LEU A 19 15.07 -5.51 -1.85
C LEU A 19 15.60 -6.85 -1.36
N ASN A 20 15.81 -6.98 -0.06
CA ASN A 20 16.20 -8.22 0.60
C ASN A 20 15.07 -8.70 1.50
N LEU A 21 14.69 -9.96 1.38
CA LEU A 21 13.82 -10.65 2.31
C LEU A 21 14.66 -11.39 3.34
N PHE A 22 14.44 -11.09 4.61
CA PHE A 22 15.06 -11.79 5.72
C PHE A 22 14.03 -12.55 6.55
N GLU A 23 14.42 -13.71 7.04
CA GLU A 23 13.78 -14.40 8.16
C GLU A 23 14.38 -13.92 9.49
N TYR A 24 13.54 -13.73 10.49
CA TYR A 24 13.92 -13.38 11.85
C TYR A 24 13.04 -14.12 12.88
N GLY A 25 13.45 -15.33 13.24
CA GLY A 25 12.63 -16.21 14.06
C GLY A 25 11.43 -16.69 13.25
N GLU A 26 10.22 -16.37 13.67
CA GLU A 26 9.00 -16.72 12.92
C GLU A 26 8.51 -15.59 12.01
N ASP A 27 9.19 -14.45 12.01
CA ASP A 27 8.79 -13.25 11.27
C ASP A 27 9.67 -13.02 10.04
N PHE A 28 9.16 -12.24 9.10
CA PHE A 28 9.91 -11.79 7.94
C PHE A 28 10.11 -10.27 7.96
N VAL A 29 11.21 -9.83 7.35
CA VAL A 29 11.59 -8.42 7.26
C VAL A 29 12.07 -8.10 5.85
N ILE A 30 11.55 -7.03 5.26
CA ILE A 30 12.05 -6.48 3.99
C ILE A 30 12.95 -5.27 4.26
N LYS A 31 14.09 -5.22 3.57
CA LYS A 31 15.07 -4.12 3.64
C LYS A 31 15.54 -3.76 2.23
N VAL A 32 16.00 -2.52 2.05
CA VAL A 32 16.79 -2.17 0.86
C VAL A 32 18.18 -2.83 0.96
N ALA A 33 18.65 -3.42 -0.12
CA ALA A 33 20.00 -3.98 -0.22
C ALA A 33 21.05 -2.86 -0.15
N GLY A 34 22.20 -3.13 0.47
CA GLY A 34 23.27 -2.15 0.66
C GLY A 34 23.39 -1.61 2.08
N GLY A 35 22.44 -1.89 2.99
CA GLY A 35 22.62 -1.74 4.43
C GLY A 35 22.47 -0.33 5.02
N ASP A 36 22.51 0.71 4.18
CA ASP A 36 22.30 2.11 4.62
C ASP A 36 20.81 2.43 4.87
N GLY A 37 19.90 1.64 4.32
CA GLY A 37 18.45 1.73 4.55
C GLY A 37 18.00 0.92 5.75
N GLY A 38 17.21 1.53 6.63
CA GLY A 38 16.57 0.85 7.76
C GLY A 38 15.62 -0.29 7.34
N GLN A 39 15.00 -0.94 8.33
CA GLN A 39 13.91 -1.88 8.05
C GLN A 39 12.74 -1.12 7.42
N LEU A 40 12.25 -1.60 6.27
CA LEU A 40 11.06 -1.02 5.63
C LEU A 40 9.80 -1.51 6.32
N MET A 41 9.66 -2.83 6.44
CA MET A 41 8.45 -3.47 6.96
C MET A 41 8.76 -4.86 7.54
N ASN A 42 7.89 -5.34 8.42
CA ASN A 42 7.99 -6.66 9.04
C ASN A 42 6.61 -7.27 9.29
N THR A 43 6.54 -8.59 9.42
CA THR A 43 5.27 -9.31 9.61
C THR A 43 4.64 -9.18 11.00
N ARG A 44 5.33 -8.57 11.97
CA ARG A 44 4.83 -8.45 13.35
C ARG A 44 3.93 -7.22 13.53
N MET A 45 4.18 -6.16 12.79
CA MET A 45 3.49 -4.87 12.91
C MET A 45 2.84 -4.54 11.57
N HIS A 46 1.55 -4.86 11.43
CA HIS A 46 0.77 -4.63 10.21
C HIS A 46 -0.58 -3.93 10.48
N GLY A 47 -0.77 -3.36 11.68
CA GLY A 47 -2.04 -2.74 12.07
C GLY A 47 -2.38 -1.51 11.24
N SER A 48 -1.37 -0.82 10.70
CA SER A 48 -1.59 0.31 9.79
C SER A 48 -2.00 -0.14 8.40
N GLU A 49 -1.47 -1.24 7.91
CA GLU A 49 -1.77 -1.87 6.63
C GLU A 49 -3.20 -2.42 6.64
N ASP A 50 -3.58 -3.05 7.76
CA ASP A 50 -4.97 -3.46 7.99
C ASP A 50 -5.92 -2.25 7.93
N ALA A 51 -5.57 -1.16 8.61
CA ALA A 51 -6.40 0.04 8.66
C ALA A 51 -6.44 0.79 7.31
N LEU A 52 -5.34 0.79 6.55
CA LEU A 52 -5.22 1.41 5.24
C LEU A 52 -6.26 0.84 4.27
N ALA A 53 -6.54 -0.45 4.37
CA ALA A 53 -7.60 -1.09 3.60
C ALA A 53 -8.97 -1.07 4.26
N ALA A 54 -9.05 -1.35 5.55
CA ALA A 54 -10.33 -1.48 6.23
C ALA A 54 -11.15 -0.19 6.20
N ILE A 55 -10.52 0.97 6.39
CA ILE A 55 -11.24 2.25 6.44
C ILE A 55 -11.90 2.60 5.10
N PRO A 56 -11.19 2.69 3.97
CA PRO A 56 -11.81 3.02 2.69
C PRO A 56 -12.74 1.89 2.19
N CYS A 57 -12.38 0.61 2.36
CA CYS A 57 -13.19 -0.50 1.85
C CYS A 57 -14.57 -0.57 2.52
N LYS A 58 -14.66 -0.32 3.84
CA LYS A 58 -15.96 -0.23 4.54
C LYS A 58 -16.87 0.86 3.98
N GLN A 59 -16.32 1.96 3.46
CA GLN A 59 -17.11 3.05 2.88
C GLN A 59 -17.66 2.71 1.49
N ILE A 60 -17.04 1.76 0.79
CA ILE A 60 -17.46 1.33 -0.55
C ILE A 60 -18.09 -0.08 -0.58
N ALA A 61 -18.18 -0.77 0.57
CA ALA A 61 -18.67 -2.15 0.66
C ALA A 61 -20.10 -2.35 0.11
N GLY A 62 -20.92 -1.30 0.09
CA GLY A 62 -22.27 -1.32 -0.48
C GLY A 62 -22.33 -1.14 -2.01
N ARG A 63 -21.19 -0.92 -2.69
CA ARG A 63 -21.15 -0.72 -4.14
C ARG A 63 -21.07 -2.08 -4.85
N PRO A 64 -21.92 -2.35 -5.84
CA PRO A 64 -21.81 -3.59 -6.63
C PRO A 64 -20.52 -3.56 -7.46
N GLN A 65 -19.88 -4.71 -7.59
CA GLN A 65 -18.66 -4.88 -8.39
C GLN A 65 -17.57 -3.83 -8.08
N ALA A 66 -17.37 -3.59 -6.78
CA ALA A 66 -16.41 -2.62 -6.29
C ALA A 66 -15.01 -2.88 -6.88
N ARG A 67 -14.39 -1.85 -7.44
CA ARG A 67 -13.04 -1.94 -8.01
C ARG A 67 -12.04 -1.20 -7.16
N VAL A 68 -10.99 -1.86 -6.76
CA VAL A 68 -10.00 -1.33 -5.82
C VAL A 68 -8.61 -1.42 -6.43
N LEU A 69 -7.81 -0.37 -6.23
CA LEU A 69 -6.38 -0.36 -6.55
C LEU A 69 -5.57 -0.23 -5.26
N ILE A 70 -4.59 -1.11 -5.08
CA ILE A 70 -3.54 -1.00 -4.07
C ILE A 70 -2.22 -0.73 -4.80
N GLY A 71 -1.52 0.33 -4.44
CA GLY A 71 -0.15 0.59 -4.88
C GLY A 71 0.84 0.04 -3.87
N GLY A 72 1.63 -0.94 -4.31
CA GLY A 72 2.55 -1.72 -3.46
C GLY A 72 1.88 -2.96 -2.88
N LEU A 73 2.52 -4.11 -3.01
CA LEU A 73 2.05 -5.35 -2.38
C LEU A 73 2.64 -5.54 -0.97
N GLY A 74 3.90 -5.15 -0.79
CA GLY A 74 4.61 -5.26 0.50
C GLY A 74 4.52 -6.67 1.09
N MET A 75 4.04 -6.76 2.33
CA MET A 75 3.82 -8.04 3.04
C MET A 75 2.47 -8.71 2.75
N GLY A 76 1.62 -8.10 1.91
CA GLY A 76 0.32 -8.64 1.52
C GLY A 76 -0.83 -8.35 2.49
N PHE A 77 -0.59 -7.72 3.64
CA PHE A 77 -1.64 -7.45 4.64
C PHE A 77 -2.70 -6.46 4.17
N THR A 78 -2.32 -5.40 3.45
CA THR A 78 -3.28 -4.44 2.88
C THR A 78 -4.25 -5.14 1.92
N LEU A 79 -3.76 -6.05 1.06
CA LEU A 79 -4.61 -6.86 0.19
C LEU A 79 -5.52 -7.81 1.01
N ALA A 80 -4.95 -8.51 1.99
CA ALA A 80 -5.72 -9.41 2.85
C ALA A 80 -6.88 -8.69 3.57
N SER A 81 -6.61 -7.51 4.12
CA SER A 81 -7.63 -6.67 4.78
C SER A 81 -8.68 -6.16 3.79
N ALA A 82 -8.29 -5.72 2.59
CA ALA A 82 -9.25 -5.29 1.56
C ALA A 82 -10.24 -6.42 1.21
N LEU A 83 -9.73 -7.63 1.00
CA LEU A 83 -10.53 -8.81 0.65
C LEU A 83 -11.52 -9.21 1.76
N GLN A 84 -11.23 -8.92 3.04
CA GLN A 84 -12.15 -9.17 4.16
C GLN A 84 -13.35 -8.21 4.18
N HIS A 85 -13.22 -7.04 3.57
CA HIS A 85 -14.21 -5.96 3.66
C HIS A 85 -15.00 -5.72 2.38
N LEU A 86 -14.69 -6.45 1.31
CA LEU A 86 -15.33 -6.31 0.01
C LEU A 86 -16.21 -7.54 -0.31
N GLY A 87 -17.22 -7.33 -1.15
CA GLY A 87 -18.10 -8.38 -1.65
C GLY A 87 -17.38 -9.44 -2.49
N ALA A 88 -18.06 -10.56 -2.74
CA ALA A 88 -17.54 -11.65 -3.57
C ALA A 88 -17.41 -11.26 -5.06
N ASP A 89 -18.08 -10.19 -5.49
CA ASP A 89 -18.11 -9.66 -6.85
C ASP A 89 -17.10 -8.51 -7.08
N ALA A 90 -16.27 -8.19 -6.07
CA ALA A 90 -15.27 -7.13 -6.16
C ALA A 90 -14.02 -7.56 -6.95
N GLU A 91 -13.26 -6.56 -7.42
CA GLU A 91 -11.91 -6.72 -8.01
C GLU A 91 -10.93 -5.89 -7.18
N VAL A 92 -9.86 -6.52 -6.70
CA VAL A 92 -8.76 -5.86 -5.98
C VAL A 92 -7.49 -6.00 -6.80
N ALA A 93 -7.15 -4.95 -7.55
CA ALA A 93 -5.90 -4.86 -8.30
C ALA A 93 -4.77 -4.38 -7.38
N VAL A 94 -3.63 -5.05 -7.43
CA VAL A 94 -2.40 -4.62 -6.75
C VAL A 94 -1.35 -4.30 -7.82
N ALA A 95 -0.91 -3.04 -7.86
CA ALA A 95 0.22 -2.62 -8.68
C ALA A 95 1.52 -2.82 -7.88
N GLU A 96 2.32 -3.81 -8.26
CA GLU A 96 3.59 -4.13 -7.62
C GLU A 96 4.71 -4.03 -8.65
N LEU A 97 5.69 -3.18 -8.38
CA LEU A 97 6.80 -2.92 -9.29
C LEU A 97 7.81 -4.07 -9.30
N VAL A 98 8.07 -4.69 -8.15
CA VAL A 98 9.17 -5.65 -7.95
C VAL A 98 8.65 -7.09 -8.05
N PRO A 99 8.98 -7.85 -9.11
CA PRO A 99 8.47 -9.21 -9.30
C PRO A 99 8.78 -10.15 -8.13
N GLY A 100 9.95 -10.00 -7.50
CA GLY A 100 10.33 -10.82 -6.35
C GLY A 100 9.39 -10.66 -5.14
N VAL A 101 8.83 -9.46 -4.92
CA VAL A 101 7.84 -9.22 -3.85
C VAL A 101 6.57 -10.03 -4.09
N VAL A 102 6.16 -10.17 -5.36
CA VAL A 102 5.03 -11.03 -5.75
C VAL A 102 5.34 -12.50 -5.43
N GLU A 103 6.53 -12.99 -5.76
CA GLU A 103 6.91 -14.38 -5.47
C GLU A 103 6.98 -14.65 -3.96
N TRP A 104 7.50 -13.71 -3.17
CA TRP A 104 7.52 -13.84 -1.71
C TRP A 104 6.10 -13.95 -1.11
N ASN A 105 5.14 -13.23 -1.68
CA ASN A 105 3.72 -13.29 -1.30
C ASN A 105 2.99 -14.54 -1.81
N ARG A 106 3.53 -15.25 -2.80
CA ARG A 106 3.07 -16.61 -3.15
C ARG A 106 3.62 -17.66 -2.20
N GLY A 107 4.75 -17.38 -1.55
CA GLY A 107 5.41 -18.27 -0.60
C GLY A 107 5.29 -17.81 0.86
N PRO A 108 6.42 -17.54 1.54
CA PRO A 108 6.45 -17.36 3.00
C PRO A 108 5.65 -16.15 3.51
N LEU A 109 5.59 -15.05 2.77
CA LEU A 109 4.78 -13.89 3.17
C LEU A 109 3.29 -14.17 3.00
N GLY A 110 2.93 -14.90 1.93
CA GLY A 110 1.57 -15.39 1.73
C GLY A 110 1.09 -16.21 2.91
N ALA A 111 1.92 -17.11 3.44
CA ALA A 111 1.58 -17.90 4.62
C ALA A 111 1.24 -17.02 5.86
N LYS A 112 1.86 -15.85 6.00
CA LYS A 112 1.59 -14.91 7.09
C LYS A 112 0.34 -14.06 6.87
N ALA A 113 0.05 -13.70 5.62
CA ALA A 113 -1.12 -12.89 5.26
C ALA A 113 -2.38 -13.73 4.96
N GLY A 114 -2.30 -15.06 5.01
CA GLY A 114 -3.43 -15.95 4.68
C GLY A 114 -3.62 -16.20 3.19
N TYR A 115 -2.54 -16.13 2.41
CA TYR A 115 -2.47 -16.31 0.96
C TYR A 115 -3.48 -15.46 0.17
N PRO A 116 -3.46 -14.12 0.34
CA PRO A 116 -4.44 -13.26 -0.30
C PRO A 116 -4.35 -13.26 -1.84
N LEU A 117 -3.20 -13.64 -2.41
CA LEU A 117 -3.04 -13.81 -3.86
C LEU A 117 -3.81 -15.00 -4.46
N ASN A 118 -4.28 -15.93 -3.63
CA ASN A 118 -5.08 -17.07 -4.08
C ASN A 118 -6.58 -16.73 -4.16
N ASP A 119 -7.00 -15.57 -3.64
CA ASP A 119 -8.38 -15.11 -3.74
C ASP A 119 -8.70 -14.74 -5.21
N PRO A 120 -9.79 -15.25 -5.81
CA PRO A 120 -10.12 -14.97 -7.20
C PRO A 120 -10.41 -13.49 -7.49
N ARG A 121 -10.64 -12.67 -6.47
CA ARG A 121 -10.82 -11.22 -6.59
C ARG A 121 -9.50 -10.47 -6.71
N ALA A 122 -8.37 -11.08 -6.36
CA ALA A 122 -7.06 -10.46 -6.41
C ALA A 122 -6.46 -10.50 -7.82
N LEU A 123 -6.02 -9.34 -8.32
CA LEU A 123 -5.33 -9.21 -9.59
C LEU A 123 -3.97 -8.54 -9.39
N ILE A 124 -2.88 -9.20 -9.78
CA ILE A 124 -1.54 -8.59 -9.78
C ILE A 124 -1.27 -7.89 -11.11
N ILE A 125 -0.91 -6.62 -11.03
CA ILE A 125 -0.40 -5.81 -12.13
C ILE A 125 1.08 -5.55 -11.83
N GLN A 126 1.98 -6.23 -12.56
CA GLN A 126 3.42 -6.02 -12.41
C GLN A 126 3.87 -4.75 -13.16
N GLU A 127 3.56 -3.58 -12.60
CA GLU A 127 3.86 -2.27 -13.18
C GLU A 127 3.91 -1.20 -12.08
N ASP A 128 4.59 -0.10 -12.39
CA ASP A 128 4.57 1.12 -11.58
C ASP A 128 3.13 1.64 -11.40
N VAL A 129 2.71 1.82 -10.15
CA VAL A 129 1.38 2.35 -9.80
C VAL A 129 1.11 3.71 -10.44
N ALA A 130 2.13 4.55 -10.64
CA ALA A 130 1.98 5.83 -11.31
C ALA A 130 1.47 5.66 -12.75
N LYS A 131 2.00 4.68 -13.49
CA LYS A 131 1.53 4.38 -14.85
C LYS A 131 0.13 3.76 -14.84
N VAL A 132 -0.16 2.88 -13.88
CA VAL A 132 -1.51 2.31 -13.70
C VAL A 132 -2.54 3.41 -13.44
N LEU A 133 -2.18 4.41 -12.62
CA LEU A 133 -3.01 5.58 -12.35
C LEU A 133 -3.19 6.45 -13.60
N GLN A 134 -2.11 6.72 -14.34
CA GLN A 134 -2.14 7.53 -15.57
C GLN A 134 -3.01 6.90 -16.68
N ALA A 135 -3.04 5.57 -16.77
CA ALA A 135 -3.85 4.84 -17.72
C ALA A 135 -5.34 4.71 -17.30
N ALA A 136 -5.68 5.06 -16.05
CA ALA A 136 -7.02 4.90 -15.50
C ALA A 136 -7.83 6.21 -15.51
N ALA A 137 -9.10 6.11 -15.89
CA ALA A 137 -10.09 7.18 -15.74
C ALA A 137 -11.39 6.58 -15.21
N GLN A 138 -11.87 7.08 -14.07
CA GLN A 138 -13.10 6.61 -13.39
C GLN A 138 -13.22 5.08 -13.26
N ARG A 139 -12.09 4.40 -13.01
CA ARG A 139 -12.02 2.93 -12.94
C ARG A 139 -12.27 2.40 -11.53
N TYR A 140 -11.80 3.10 -10.50
CA TYR A 140 -11.70 2.59 -9.14
C TYR A 140 -12.70 3.26 -8.19
N ASP A 141 -13.28 2.48 -7.28
CA ASP A 141 -14.06 2.97 -6.14
C ASP A 141 -13.16 3.28 -4.93
N ALA A 142 -12.01 2.61 -4.80
CA ALA A 142 -10.97 2.99 -3.86
C ALA A 142 -9.56 2.83 -4.43
N ILE A 143 -8.64 3.71 -4.00
CA ILE A 143 -7.20 3.66 -4.26
C ILE A 143 -6.50 3.74 -2.90
N MET A 144 -5.59 2.81 -2.63
CA MET A 144 -4.76 2.77 -1.43
C MET A 144 -3.30 2.82 -1.84
N LEU A 145 -2.53 3.79 -1.34
CA LEU A 145 -1.12 3.95 -1.66
C LEU A 145 -0.27 3.60 -0.44
N ASP A 146 0.46 2.49 -0.55
CA ASP A 146 1.38 1.92 0.44
C ASP A 146 2.77 1.72 -0.20
N VAL A 147 3.29 2.79 -0.81
CA VAL A 147 4.46 2.71 -1.70
C VAL A 147 5.75 3.10 -0.97
N ASP A 148 5.64 3.89 0.10
CA ASP A 148 6.79 4.49 0.77
C ASP A 148 6.89 4.08 2.24
N ASN A 149 7.78 3.13 2.53
CA ASN A 149 7.99 2.59 3.88
C ASN A 149 9.37 2.96 4.48
N GLY A 150 9.98 4.06 4.01
CA GLY A 150 11.26 4.58 4.51
C GLY A 150 11.12 5.75 5.51
N PRO A 151 12.17 6.08 6.30
CA PRO A 151 12.19 7.28 7.15
C PRO A 151 12.02 8.59 6.36
N GLU A 152 12.26 8.51 5.05
CA GLU A 152 12.12 9.52 4.02
C GLU A 152 10.88 9.24 3.14
N GLY A 153 9.85 8.57 3.64
CA GLY A 153 8.71 8.04 2.87
C GLY A 153 7.80 9.06 2.16
N LEU A 154 8.20 10.33 2.06
CA LEU A 154 7.59 11.34 1.21
C LEU A 154 8.64 12.05 0.33
N THR A 155 9.87 11.55 0.29
CA THR A 155 11.04 12.16 -0.35
C THR A 155 11.88 11.14 -1.16
N GLN A 156 11.37 9.94 -1.41
CA GLN A 156 11.97 9.08 -2.43
C GLN A 156 11.70 9.71 -3.80
N LYS A 157 12.76 10.25 -4.43
CA LYS A 157 12.71 10.95 -5.73
C LYS A 157 11.91 10.24 -6.84
N GLY A 158 11.73 8.92 -6.76
CA GLY A 158 10.91 8.14 -7.70
C GLY A 158 9.40 8.24 -7.46
N ASN A 159 8.96 8.38 -6.20
CA ASN A 159 7.55 8.35 -5.80
C ASN A 159 6.97 9.75 -5.54
N ASP A 160 7.81 10.80 -5.47
CA ASP A 160 7.40 12.20 -5.22
C ASP A 160 6.20 12.65 -6.07
N TRP A 161 6.10 12.15 -7.31
CA TRP A 161 4.99 12.46 -8.20
C TRP A 161 3.63 12.03 -7.61
N LEU A 162 3.53 10.86 -6.96
CA LEU A 162 2.29 10.34 -6.38
C LEU A 162 1.69 11.28 -5.33
N TYR A 163 2.56 11.91 -4.54
CA TYR A 163 2.20 12.82 -3.46
C TYR A 163 2.18 14.30 -3.89
N SER A 164 2.49 14.56 -5.15
CA SER A 164 2.38 15.89 -5.75
C SER A 164 0.92 16.27 -6.02
N MET A 165 0.68 17.54 -6.34
CA MET A 165 -0.65 17.99 -6.75
C MET A 165 -1.14 17.23 -7.99
N ASP A 166 -0.26 16.92 -8.94
CA ASP A 166 -0.62 16.26 -10.18
C ASP A 166 -0.90 14.77 -9.97
N GLY A 167 -0.13 14.10 -9.10
CA GLY A 167 -0.41 12.72 -8.69
C GLY A 167 -1.75 12.60 -7.97
N LEU A 168 -2.06 13.51 -7.04
CA LEU A 168 -3.35 13.56 -6.35
C LEU A 168 -4.50 13.82 -7.33
N ARG A 169 -4.34 14.73 -8.29
CA ARG A 169 -5.33 14.97 -9.35
C ARG A 169 -5.51 13.74 -10.24
N GLN A 170 -4.43 13.02 -10.54
CA GLN A 170 -4.54 11.76 -11.30
C GLN A 170 -5.29 10.69 -10.49
N CYS A 171 -5.05 10.59 -9.18
CA CYS A 171 -5.84 9.72 -8.30
C CYS A 171 -7.32 10.11 -8.34
N ALA A 172 -7.63 11.40 -8.27
CA ALA A 172 -9.00 11.89 -8.41
C ALA A 172 -9.58 11.51 -9.77
N ASN A 173 -8.84 11.66 -10.87
CA ASN A 173 -9.30 11.26 -12.21
C ASN A 173 -9.56 9.75 -12.32
N ALA A 174 -8.69 8.92 -11.76
CA ALA A 174 -8.81 7.46 -11.76
C ALA A 174 -9.99 6.97 -10.90
N LEU A 175 -10.39 7.73 -9.87
CA LEU A 175 -11.53 7.40 -9.01
C LEU A 175 -12.89 7.70 -9.67
N ARG A 176 -13.83 6.79 -9.47
CA ARG A 176 -15.26 6.97 -9.71
C ARG A 176 -15.82 8.06 -8.78
N PRO A 177 -17.00 8.64 -9.10
CA PRO A 177 -17.66 9.58 -8.21
C PRO A 177 -17.83 9.02 -6.79
N LYS A 178 -17.49 9.85 -5.79
CA LYS A 178 -17.46 9.50 -4.36
C LYS A 178 -16.49 8.36 -4.00
N GLY A 179 -15.49 8.10 -4.84
CA GLY A 179 -14.45 7.12 -4.57
C GLY A 179 -13.49 7.57 -3.48
N MET A 180 -12.79 6.60 -2.88
CA MET A 180 -11.93 6.80 -1.71
C MET A 180 -10.45 6.73 -2.09
N LEU A 181 -9.67 7.73 -1.67
CA LEU A 181 -8.21 7.68 -1.66
C LEU A 181 -7.76 7.45 -0.21
N ALA A 182 -6.85 6.50 -0.02
CA ALA A 182 -6.15 6.28 1.24
C ALA A 182 -4.64 6.32 0.99
N VAL A 183 -3.91 7.08 1.81
CA VAL A 183 -2.46 7.25 1.66
C VAL A 183 -1.79 7.03 3.00
N TRP A 184 -0.88 6.06 3.08
CA TRP A 184 -0.11 5.77 4.28
C TRP A 184 1.08 6.73 4.43
N SER A 185 1.44 7.06 5.67
CA SER A 185 2.68 7.75 6.02
C SER A 185 3.12 7.46 7.45
N SER A 186 4.43 7.47 7.67
CA SER A 186 5.05 7.33 8.99
C SER A 186 4.75 8.50 9.92
N SER A 187 4.49 9.71 9.39
CA SER A 187 4.18 10.91 10.17
C SER A 187 3.11 11.80 9.52
N ALA A 188 2.48 12.65 10.33
CA ALA A 188 1.54 13.64 9.84
C ALA A 188 2.24 14.79 9.10
N ASP A 189 1.59 15.30 8.06
CA ASP A 189 2.02 16.48 7.28
C ASP A 189 0.81 17.39 6.99
N HIS A 190 0.79 18.57 7.61
CA HIS A 190 -0.27 19.55 7.40
C HIS A 190 -0.29 20.11 5.97
N ALA A 191 0.87 20.27 5.34
CA ALA A 191 0.95 20.76 3.97
C ALA A 191 0.36 19.75 2.99
N PHE A 192 0.54 18.45 3.25
CA PHE A 192 -0.08 17.39 2.46
C PHE A 192 -1.61 17.38 2.58
N SER A 193 -2.17 17.57 3.77
CA SER A 193 -3.62 17.70 3.96
C SER A 193 -4.23 18.82 3.11
N GLU A 194 -3.56 19.98 3.03
CA GLU A 194 -4.00 21.08 2.15
C GLU A 194 -3.89 20.73 0.66
N LYS A 195 -2.86 19.97 0.26
CA LYS A 195 -2.73 19.49 -1.13
C LYS A 195 -3.87 18.55 -1.49
N VAL A 196 -4.18 17.58 -0.63
CA VAL A 196 -5.30 16.63 -0.80
C VAL A 196 -6.61 17.39 -1.01
N ARG A 197 -6.89 18.40 -0.18
CA ARG A 197 -8.08 19.24 -0.33
C ARG A 197 -8.12 19.98 -1.67
N LYS A 198 -7.01 20.62 -2.06
CA LYS A 198 -6.90 21.36 -3.33
C LYS A 198 -6.95 20.46 -4.57
N ALA A 199 -6.67 19.16 -4.43
CA ALA A 199 -6.77 18.18 -5.50
C ALA A 199 -8.20 17.66 -5.74
N GLY A 200 -9.21 18.17 -5.01
CA GLY A 200 -10.61 17.78 -5.20
C GLY A 200 -11.08 16.69 -4.24
N PHE A 201 -10.43 16.55 -3.09
CA PHE A 201 -10.85 15.62 -2.05
C PHE A 201 -11.39 16.32 -0.81
N ARG A 202 -12.27 15.62 -0.11
CA ARG A 202 -12.66 15.91 1.27
C ARG A 202 -12.14 14.77 2.14
N GLY A 203 -11.22 15.05 3.04
CA GLY A 203 -10.59 14.01 3.85
C GLY A 203 -9.95 14.52 5.11
N GLU A 204 -9.46 13.57 5.90
CA GLU A 204 -8.78 13.81 7.18
C GLU A 204 -7.59 12.87 7.34
N ALA A 205 -6.67 13.24 8.24
CA ALA A 205 -5.57 12.39 8.66
C ALA A 205 -6.01 11.59 9.89
N VAL A 206 -6.00 10.26 9.79
CA VAL A 206 -6.33 9.35 10.88
C VAL A 206 -5.05 8.75 11.45
N GLN A 207 -4.94 8.72 12.77
CA GLN A 207 -3.80 8.14 13.47
C GLN A 207 -4.14 6.70 13.90
N VAL A 208 -3.40 5.73 13.39
CA VAL A 208 -3.63 4.29 13.63
C VAL A 208 -2.42 3.67 14.32
N TYR A 209 -2.64 2.66 15.17
CA TYR A 209 -1.54 1.96 15.82
C TYR A 209 -0.87 0.99 14.82
N ALA A 210 0.46 0.95 14.81
CA ALA A 210 1.23 0.02 13.99
C ALA A 210 1.00 -1.45 14.40
N HIS A 211 0.62 -1.68 15.66
CA HIS A 211 0.25 -3.00 16.17
C HIS A 211 -0.68 -2.87 17.39
N GLY A 212 -1.73 -3.70 17.46
CA GLY A 212 -2.65 -3.73 18.59
C GLY A 212 -3.31 -2.37 18.87
N ASN A 213 -3.28 -1.93 20.13
CA ASN A 213 -3.94 -0.70 20.58
C ASN A 213 -3.02 0.26 21.37
N ARG A 214 -1.70 0.04 21.34
CA ARG A 214 -0.68 0.85 22.04
C ARG A 214 0.63 0.87 21.24
N GLY A 215 1.46 1.89 21.47
CA GLY A 215 2.78 2.01 20.84
C GLY A 215 2.80 2.96 19.65
N THR A 216 3.71 2.73 18.71
CA THR A 216 3.93 3.56 17.51
C THR A 216 2.63 3.75 16.73
N ARG A 217 2.41 4.98 16.27
CA ARG A 217 1.27 5.33 15.42
C ARG A 217 1.76 5.77 14.05
N HIS A 218 1.00 5.39 13.03
CA HIS A 218 1.17 5.86 11.66
C HIS A 218 -0.01 6.75 11.28
N THR A 219 0.20 7.55 10.25
CA THR A 219 -0.83 8.44 9.70
C THR A 219 -1.39 7.82 8.44
N ILE A 220 -2.71 7.83 8.30
CA ILE A 220 -3.37 7.50 7.04
C ILE A 220 -4.26 8.68 6.67
N TRP A 221 -4.03 9.28 5.51
CA TRP A 221 -5.01 10.20 4.95
C TRP A 221 -6.12 9.43 4.30
N ILE A 222 -7.35 9.68 4.74
CA ILE A 222 -8.56 9.09 4.18
C ILE A 222 -9.36 10.22 3.53
N ALA A 223 -9.54 10.14 2.22
CA ALA A 223 -10.07 11.25 1.44
C ALA A 223 -11.09 10.78 0.39
N GLN A 224 -12.29 11.35 0.41
CA GLN A 224 -13.32 11.08 -0.58
C GLN A 224 -13.23 12.10 -1.72
N LYS A 225 -13.30 11.64 -2.97
CA LYS A 225 -13.41 12.51 -4.15
C LYS A 225 -14.73 13.29 -4.11
N VAL A 226 -14.62 14.63 -4.25
CA VAL A 226 -15.75 15.57 -4.32
C VAL A 226 -16.29 15.68 -5.74
#